data_AF-A0A3M9NSN5-F1
#
_entry.id   AF-A0A3M9NSN5-F1
#
_cell.length_a   1.000
_cell.length_b   1.000
_cell.length_c   1.000
_cell.angle_alpha   90.00
_cell.angle_beta   90.00
_cell.angle_gamma   90.00
#
_symmetry.space_group_name_H-M   'P 1'
#
loop_
_entity.id
_entity.type
_entity.pdbx_description
1 polymer ?
#
loop_
_entity_poly.entity_id
_entity_poly.type
_entity_poly.pdbx_seq_one_letter_code
_entity_poly.pdbx_strand_id
1 'polypeptide(L)' 'MMATTTIQEEMLQYFGELNIEEQQSILGLIKTFVNRSQRQSLKEYNDELVEGNAQIEAGNYFTHEEVKKRFSK' A
#
# COMPACT_ATOMS: atom_id res chain seq x y z
N MET A 1 19.84 -32.45 -22.36
CA MET A 1 18.71 -32.08 -21.48
C MET A 1 18.86 -30.60 -21.23
N MET A 2 17.93 -29.78 -21.72
CA MET A 2 17.98 -28.34 -21.47
C MET A 2 17.61 -28.11 -20.02
N ALA A 3 18.51 -27.46 -19.27
CA ALA A 3 18.28 -27.12 -17.88
C ALA A 3 17.04 -26.22 -17.81
N THR A 4 16.05 -26.64 -17.03
CA THR A 4 14.96 -25.79 -16.58
C THR A 4 15.57 -24.76 -15.64
N THR A 5 16.16 -23.70 -16.19
CA THR A 5 16.53 -22.51 -15.42
C THR A 5 15.26 -22.02 -14.76
N THR A 6 15.30 -21.86 -13.44
CA THR A 6 14.13 -21.40 -12.71
C THR A 6 13.88 -19.94 -13.06
N ILE A 7 12.61 -19.52 -13.14
CA ILE A 7 12.24 -18.12 -13.36
C ILE A 7 12.97 -17.18 -12.38
N GLN A 8 13.25 -17.67 -11.17
CA GLN A 8 13.96 -16.93 -10.13
C GLN A 8 15.43 -16.65 -10.50
N GLU A 9 16.13 -17.61 -11.10
CA GLU A 9 17.51 -17.46 -11.57
C GLU A 9 17.58 -16.48 -12.75
N GLU A 10 16.65 -16.58 -13.70
CA GLU A 10 16.58 -15.65 -14.84
C GLU A 10 16.29 -14.22 -14.37
N MET A 11 15.35 -14.04 -13.44
CA MET A 11 15.06 -12.73 -12.87
C MET A 11 16.29 -12.11 -12.18
N LEU A 12 17.02 -12.89 -11.38
CA LEU A 12 18.23 -12.41 -10.70
C LEU A 12 19.32 -12.01 -11.68
N GLN A 13 19.50 -12.78 -12.77
CA GLN A 13 20.44 -12.44 -13.82
C GLN A 13 20.07 -11.09 -14.46
N TYR A 14 18.82 -10.94 -14.91
CA TYR A 14 18.40 -9.71 -15.58
C TYR A 14 18.39 -8.49 -14.66
N PHE A 15 18.08 -8.65 -13.37
CA PHE A 15 18.17 -7.55 -12.40
C PHE A 15 19.59 -6.99 -12.26
N GLY A 16 20.61 -7.83 -12.39
CA GLY A 16 22.01 -7.41 -12.30
C GLY A 16 22.50 -6.59 -13.50
N GLU A 17 21.80 -6.66 -14.63
CA GLU A 17 22.17 -5.97 -15.87
C GLU A 17 21.55 -4.56 -16.00
N LEU A 18 20.57 -4.24 -15.14
CA LEU A 18 19.83 -2.98 -15.20
C LEU A 18 20.68 -1.80 -14.74
N ASN A 19 20.52 -0.67 -15.43
CA ASN A 19 21.05 0.61 -14.98
C ASN A 19 20.16 1.23 -13.88
N ILE A 20 20.61 2.35 -13.29
CA ILE A 20 19.93 2.99 -12.16
C ILE A 20 18.49 3.43 -12.49
N GLU A 21 18.24 3.97 -13.69
CA GLU A 21 16.90 4.44 -14.09
C GLU A 21 15.93 3.27 -14.28
N GLU A 22 16.41 2.17 -14.86
CA GLU A 22 15.64 0.94 -15.03
C GLU A 22 15.34 0.26 -13.70
N GLN A 23 16.33 0.20 -12.79
CA GLN A 23 16.15 -0.30 -11.43
C GLN A 23 15.07 0.49 -10.67
N GLN A 24 15.05 1.82 -10.81
CA GLN A 24 14.01 2.66 -10.20
C GLN A 24 12.62 2.35 -10.77
N SER A 25 12.52 2.14 -12.08
CA SER A 25 11.26 1.82 -12.76
C SER A 25 10.72 0.46 -12.30
N ILE A 26 11.56 -0.58 -12.25
CA ILE A 26 11.12 -1.90 -11.78
C ILE A 26 10.83 -1.89 -10.27
N LEU A 27 11.62 -1.18 -9.47
CA LEU A 27 11.33 -1.01 -8.05
C LEU A 27 9.95 -0.35 -7.84
N GLY A 28 9.60 0.64 -8.66
CA GLY A 28 8.26 1.24 -8.68
C GLY A 28 7.18 0.20 -8.94
N LEU A 29 7.35 -0.62 -9.98
CA LEU A 29 6.43 -1.72 -10.31
C LEU A 29 6.28 -2.71 -9.15
N ILE A 30 7.38 -3.19 -8.57
CA ILE A 30 7.38 -4.11 -7.43
C ILE A 30 6.62 -3.51 -6.25
N LYS A 31 6.86 -2.24 -5.93
CA LYS A 31 6.13 -1.52 -4.88
C LYS A 31 4.61 -1.49 -5.14
N THR A 32 4.17 -1.38 -6.40
CA THR A 32 2.72 -1.45 -6.69
C THR A 32 2.11 -2.81 -6.36
N PHE A 33 2.84 -3.90 -6.60
CA PHE A 33 2.37 -5.25 -6.26
C PHE A 33 2.37 -5.50 -4.76
N VAL A 34 3.41 -5.03 -4.05
CA VAL A 34 3.49 -5.11 -2.58
C VAL A 34 2.39 -4.26 -1.94
N ASN A 35 2.16 -3.03 -2.40
CA ASN A 35 1.11 -2.17 -1.85
C ASN A 35 -0.30 -2.70 -2.14
N ARG A 36 -0.52 -3.43 -3.24
CA ARG A 36 -1.78 -4.17 -3.46
C ARG A 36 -2.01 -5.26 -2.41
N SER A 37 -0.95 -5.85 -1.87
CA SER A 37 -1.02 -6.84 -0.79
C SER A 37 -1.23 -6.20 0.59
N GLN A 38 -0.90 -4.91 0.75
CA GLN A 38 -1.21 -4.10 1.94
C GLN A 38 -2.63 -3.51 1.90
N ARG A 39 -3.57 -4.16 1.20
CA ARG A 39 -4.98 -3.84 1.40
C ARG A 39 -5.34 -4.20 2.83
N GLN A 40 -5.96 -3.25 3.53
CA GLN A 40 -6.55 -3.47 4.83
C GLN A 40 -7.37 -4.77 4.82
N SER A 41 -7.10 -5.64 5.78
CA SER A 41 -7.88 -6.86 5.96
C SER A 41 -9.31 -6.53 6.35
N LEU A 42 -10.25 -7.43 6.08
CA LEU A 42 -11.65 -7.27 6.51
C LEU A 42 -11.77 -7.07 8.03
N LYS A 43 -10.86 -7.67 8.80
CA LYS A 43 -10.82 -7.50 10.25
C LYS A 43 -10.43 -6.08 10.63
N GLU A 44 -9.31 -5.59 10.10
CA GLU A 44 -8.85 -4.21 10.35
C GLU A 44 -9.91 -3.19 9.95
N TYR A 45 -10.60 -3.41 8.83
CA TYR A 45 -11.71 -2.56 8.38
C TYR A 45 -12.87 -2.55 9.37
N ASN A 46 -13.30 -3.72 9.82
CA ASN A 46 -14.38 -3.82 10.79
C ASN A 46 -14.00 -3.22 12.14
N ASP A 47 -12.75 -3.40 12.58
CA ASP A 47 -12.24 -2.82 13.81
C ASP A 47 -12.26 -1.28 13.74
N GLU A 48 -11.83 -0.68 12.62
CA GLU A 48 -11.90 0.78 12.39
C GLU A 48 -13.35 1.31 12.38
N LEU A 49 -14.30 0.56 11.83
CA LEU A 49 -15.71 0.95 11.87
C LEU A 49 -16.28 0.92 13.30
N VAL A 50 -15.93 -0.09 14.09
CA VAL A 50 -16.34 -0.19 15.49
C VAL A 50 -15.75 0.96 16.30
N GLU A 51 -14.46 1.26 16.12
CA GLU A 51 -13.81 2.39 16.77
C GLU A 51 -14.46 3.72 16.36
N GLY A 52 -14.72 3.92 15.06
CA GLY A 52 -15.40 5.11 14.56
C GLY A 52 -16.78 5.33 15.16
N ASN A 53 -17.59 4.26 15.27
CA ASN A 53 -18.90 4.33 15.90
C ASN A 53 -18.80 4.66 17.39
N ALA A 54 -17.84 4.07 18.11
CA ALA A 54 -17.63 4.38 19.52
C ALA A 54 -17.24 5.85 19.74
N GLN A 55 -16.43 6.45 18.85
CA GLN A 55 -16.11 7.87 18.91
C GLN A 55 -17.33 8.75 18.66
N ILE A 56 -18.19 8.38 17.70
CA ILE A 56 -19.45 9.10 17.43
C ILE A 56 -20.38 9.03 18.64
N GLU A 57 -20.57 7.85 19.22
CA GLU A 57 -21.39 7.64 20.42
C GLU A 57 -20.86 8.43 21.63
N ALA A 58 -19.54 8.55 21.76
CA ALA A 58 -18.89 9.37 22.78
C ALA A 58 -19.00 10.89 22.51
N GLY A 59 -19.57 11.31 21.38
CA GLY A 59 -19.66 12.72 20.97
C GLY A 59 -18.37 13.29 20.39
N ASN A 60 -17.36 12.45 20.12
CA ASN A 60 -16.08 12.83 19.56
C ASN A 60 -16.12 12.84 18.03
N TYR A 61 -16.85 13.79 17.46
CA TYR A 61 -16.92 14.01 16.01
C TYR A 61 -16.69 15.48 15.67
N PHE A 62 -16.31 15.73 14.42
CA PHE A 62 -16.27 17.08 13.87
C PHE A 62 -17.38 17.24 12.85
N THR A 63 -18.14 18.32 12.97
CA THR A 63 -19.05 18.79 11.94
C THR A 63 -18.27 19.29 10.73
N HIS A 64 -18.94 19.32 9.59
CA HIS A 64 -18.39 19.84 8.33
C HIS A 64 -17.77 21.24 8.47
N GLU A 65 -18.44 22.13 9.19
CA GLU A 65 -17.98 23.50 9.38
C GLU A 65 -16.77 23.60 10.32
N GLU A 66 -16.65 22.71 11.32
CA GLU A 66 -15.46 22.62 12.18
C GLU A 66 -14.24 22.11 11.42
N VAL A 67 -14.44 21.12 10.54
CA VAL A 67 -13.38 20.62 9.65
C VAL A 67 -12.93 21.73 8.71
N LYS A 68 -13.86 22.43 8.05
CA LYS A 68 -13.53 23.58 7.19
C LYS A 68 -12.74 24.63 7.95
N LYS A 69 -13.17 25.02 9.16
CA LYS A 69 -12.45 26.02 9.95
C LYS A 69 -11.04 25.58 10.34
N ARG A 70 -10.85 24.28 10.61
CA ARG A 70 -9.54 23.72 10.99
C ARG A 70 -8.57 23.59 9.81
N PHE A 71 -9.06 23.31 8.61
CA PHE A 71 -8.22 22.95 7.46
C PHE A 71 -8.32 23.90 6.25
N SER A 72 -9.14 24.94 6.31
CA SER A 72 -9.09 26.02 5.32
C SER A 72 -7.85 26.87 5.56
N LYS A 73 -6.96 26.90 4.58
CA LYS A 73 -5.85 27.87 4.49
C LYS A 73 -6.36 29.21 4.01
#